data_AF-A0AA38UFH8-F1
#
_entry.id   AF-A0AA38UFH8-F1
#
_cell.length_a   1.000
_cell.length_b   1.000
_cell.length_c   1.000
_cell.angle_alpha   90.00
_cell.angle_beta   90.00
_cell.angle_gamma   90.00
#
_symmetry.space_group_name_H-M   'P 1'
#
loop_
_entity.id
_entity.type
_entity.pdbx_description
1 polymer ?
#
loop_
_entity_poly.entity_id
_entity_poly.type
_entity_poly.pdbx_seq_one_letter_code
_entity_poly.pdbx_strand_id
1 'polypeptide(L)'
;MGSIEANDSKHIIVHALPAAWGHNKPLCAFVVHVLESQPEAVVTYLTAHPTYSKIMAEFKRLAPARFEVIEPRLNVIDISEPDVDLMKPLSTFGPAFAALYSSGSVTCSTTQKTISGLPPPVFAVIDPFTVYASESVRAISGDSVPILAWWTSTAGSLFRLLGPLRLGGAADPALEIGEHQEKVFHA
;
A
#
# COMPACT_ATOMS: atom_id res chain seq x y z
N MET A 1 6.27 -9.78 -38.60
CA MET A 1 5.30 -10.05 -37.52
C MET A 1 6.08 -9.98 -36.22
N GLY A 2 6.02 -8.83 -35.55
CA GLY A 2 6.71 -8.66 -34.26
C GLY A 2 5.94 -9.43 -33.19
N SER A 3 6.62 -10.33 -32.50
CA SER A 3 6.14 -10.95 -31.28
C SER A 3 5.82 -9.86 -30.28
N ILE A 4 4.61 -9.88 -29.73
CA ILE A 4 4.22 -9.07 -28.57
C ILE A 4 5.07 -9.59 -27.42
N GLU A 5 6.08 -8.81 -27.01
CA GLU A 5 6.85 -9.10 -25.80
C GLU A 5 5.87 -9.15 -24.61
N ALA A 6 6.08 -10.11 -23.71
CA ALA A 6 5.36 -10.16 -22.46
C ALA A 6 5.51 -8.79 -21.78
N ASN A 7 4.41 -8.21 -21.35
CA ASN A 7 4.42 -6.88 -20.75
C ASN A 7 5.27 -6.90 -19.47
N ASP A 8 6.53 -6.44 -19.54
CA ASP A 8 7.52 -6.35 -18.45
C ASP A 8 7.14 -5.32 -17.36
N SER A 9 5.89 -4.85 -17.38
CA SER A 9 5.35 -3.89 -16.44
C SER A 9 5.41 -4.41 -15.00
N LYS A 10 5.99 -3.63 -14.11
CA LYS A 10 6.06 -3.92 -12.67
C LYS A 10 4.84 -3.35 -11.97
N HIS A 11 3.90 -4.21 -11.59
CA HIS A 11 2.70 -3.78 -10.89
C HIS A 11 2.96 -3.64 -9.38
N ILE A 12 2.73 -2.44 -8.86
CA ILE A 12 2.91 -2.08 -7.45
C ILE A 12 1.54 -1.75 -6.85
N ILE A 13 1.19 -2.41 -5.74
CA ILE A 13 0.01 -2.03 -4.96
C ILE A 13 0.42 -1.05 -3.87
N VAL A 14 -0.39 -0.03 -3.66
CA VAL A 14 -0.25 0.86 -2.51
C VAL A 14 -1.56 0.97 -1.74
N HIS A 15 -1.46 1.00 -0.41
CA HIS A 15 -2.61 1.11 0.47
C HIS A 15 -2.23 1.81 1.77
N ALA A 16 -3.08 2.74 2.21
CA ALA A 16 -2.90 3.43 3.48
C ALA A 16 -4.21 3.56 4.24
N LEU A 17 -4.10 3.87 5.54
CA LEU A 17 -5.24 3.95 6.46
C LEU A 17 -6.30 4.91 5.91
N PRO A 18 -7.49 4.44 5.51
CA PRO A 18 -8.43 5.27 4.76
C PRO A 18 -9.07 6.40 5.56
N ALA A 19 -9.13 6.29 6.90
CA ALA A 19 -9.61 7.37 7.76
C ALA A 19 -8.59 8.52 7.92
N ALA A 20 -7.32 8.31 7.57
CA ALA A 20 -6.23 9.18 7.96
C ALA A 20 -5.56 9.84 6.75
N TRP A 21 -5.96 11.08 6.46
CA TRP A 21 -5.40 11.83 5.32
C TRP A 21 -3.88 12.03 5.42
N GLY A 22 -3.35 12.20 6.64
CA GLY A 22 -1.91 12.32 6.89
C GLY A 22 -1.09 11.11 6.43
N HIS A 23 -1.71 9.93 6.29
CA HIS A 23 -1.05 8.72 5.82
C HIS A 23 -1.06 8.64 4.28
N ASN A 24 -2.14 9.12 3.66
CA ASN A 24 -2.36 9.04 2.21
C ASN A 24 -1.64 10.15 1.43
N LYS A 25 -1.61 11.38 1.98
CA LYS A 25 -0.98 12.52 1.30
C LYS A 25 0.50 12.28 0.93
N PRO A 26 1.40 11.88 1.85
CA PRO A 26 2.79 11.61 1.48
C PRO A 26 2.93 10.38 0.57
N LEU A 27 2.01 9.42 0.67
CA LEU A 27 1.99 8.26 -0.22
C LEU A 27 1.69 8.66 -1.67
N CYS A 28 0.85 9.68 -1.90
CA CYS A 28 0.64 10.23 -3.24
C CYS A 28 1.94 10.75 -3.87
N ALA A 29 2.76 11.49 -3.10
CA ALA A 29 4.05 11.98 -3.57
C ALA A 29 5.03 10.82 -3.88
N PHE A 30 5.07 9.79 -3.04
CA PHE A 30 5.83 8.58 -3.30
C PHE A 30 5.41 7.89 -4.61
N VAL A 31 4.11 7.73 -4.83
CA VAL A 31 3.56 7.13 -6.07
C VAL A 31 3.98 7.91 -7.30
N VAL A 32 3.93 9.25 -7.26
CA VAL A 32 4.42 10.10 -8.35
C VAL A 32 5.90 9.82 -8.63
N HIS A 33 6.74 9.80 -7.59
CA HIS A 33 8.17 9.53 -7.76
C HIS A 33 8.45 8.13 -8.34
N VAL A 34 7.70 7.11 -7.93
CA VAL A 34 7.80 5.76 -8.51
C VAL A 34 7.47 5.80 -9.99
N LEU A 35 6.33 6.37 -10.37
CA LEU A 35 5.88 6.40 -11.76
C LEU A 35 6.80 7.24 -12.65
N GLU A 36 7.40 8.31 -12.13
CA GLU A 36 8.38 9.13 -12.86
C GLU A 36 9.74 8.43 -13.03
N SER A 37 10.19 7.70 -12.00
CA SER A 37 11.52 7.08 -12.00
C SER A 37 11.53 5.70 -12.65
N GLN A 38 10.37 5.07 -12.81
CA GLN A 38 10.22 3.71 -13.36
C GLN A 38 9.14 3.74 -14.45
N PRO A 39 9.53 3.92 -15.73
CA PRO A 39 8.59 3.97 -16.86
C PRO A 39 7.73 2.70 -16.99
N GLU A 40 8.30 1.54 -16.65
CA GLU A 40 7.62 0.24 -16.68
C GLU A 40 6.74 -0.01 -15.44
N ALA A 41 6.73 0.87 -14.44
CA ALA A 41 5.90 0.68 -13.27
C ALA A 41 4.44 1.06 -13.56
N VAL A 42 3.53 0.21 -13.10
CA VAL A 42 2.10 0.50 -12.98
C VAL A 42 1.74 0.48 -11.50
N VAL A 43 1.06 1.51 -11.02
CA VAL A 43 0.66 1.61 -9.61
C VAL A 43 -0.85 1.49 -9.49
N THR A 44 -1.31 0.61 -8.60
CA THR A 44 -2.71 0.57 -8.16
C THR A 44 -2.82 0.99 -6.70
N TYR A 45 -3.46 2.12 -6.48
CA TYR A 45 -3.79 2.68 -5.18
C TYR A 45 -5.18 2.18 -4.75
N LEU A 46 -5.21 1.22 -3.84
CA LEU A 46 -6.45 0.75 -3.21
C LEU A 46 -6.80 1.69 -2.05
N THR A 47 -7.99 2.28 -2.07
CA THR A 47 -8.46 3.29 -1.10
C THR A 47 -9.92 3.05 -0.72
N ALA A 48 -10.45 3.84 0.21
CA ALA A 48 -11.88 3.94 0.48
C ALA A 48 -12.48 5.25 -0.07
N HIS A 49 -13.80 5.34 -0.03
CA HIS A 49 -14.61 6.43 -0.54
C HIS A 49 -14.19 7.80 0.03
N PRO A 50 -13.98 7.97 1.36
CA PRO A 50 -13.68 9.28 1.93
C PRO A 50 -12.30 9.85 1.55
N THR A 51 -11.38 9.01 1.08
CA THR A 51 -10.04 9.42 0.64
C THR A 51 -9.88 9.44 -0.87
N TYR A 52 -10.74 8.76 -1.63
CA TYR A 52 -10.65 8.70 -3.09
C TYR A 52 -10.56 10.09 -3.73
N SER A 53 -11.49 10.99 -3.41
CA SER A 53 -11.52 12.33 -4.01
C SER A 53 -10.31 13.17 -3.62
N LYS A 54 -9.78 13.01 -2.40
CA LYS A 54 -8.59 13.71 -1.90
C LYS A 54 -7.32 13.22 -2.61
N ILE A 55 -7.18 11.91 -2.79
CA ILE A 55 -6.07 11.28 -3.53
C ILE A 55 -6.09 11.77 -4.98
N MET A 56 -7.25 11.69 -5.66
CA MET A 56 -7.38 12.17 -7.04
C MET A 56 -7.11 13.68 -7.15
N ALA A 57 -7.55 14.48 -6.18
CA ALA A 57 -7.24 15.90 -6.15
C ALA A 57 -5.73 16.15 -6.01
N GLU A 58 -5.01 15.38 -5.19
CA GLU A 58 -3.57 15.54 -5.02
C GLU A 58 -2.81 15.25 -6.33
N PHE A 59 -3.19 14.20 -7.07
CA PHE A 59 -2.59 13.92 -8.38
C PHE A 59 -2.92 15.00 -9.42
N LYS A 60 -4.15 15.52 -9.42
CA LYS A 60 -4.58 16.59 -10.34
C LYS A 60 -3.95 17.96 -10.03
N ARG A 61 -3.26 18.12 -8.90
CA ARG A 61 -2.49 19.34 -8.58
C ARG A 61 -1.13 19.39 -9.28
N LEU A 62 -0.67 18.28 -9.87
CA LEU A 62 0.52 18.29 -10.69
C LEU A 62 0.32 19.19 -11.91
N ALA A 63 1.42 19.72 -12.46
CA ALA A 63 1.36 20.40 -13.74
C ALA A 63 0.78 19.44 -14.81
N PRO A 64 -0.07 19.90 -15.75
CA PRO A 64 -0.75 19.02 -16.70
C PRO A 64 0.19 18.05 -17.43
N ALA A 65 1.28 18.57 -18.00
CA ALA A 65 2.29 17.75 -18.68
C ALA A 65 2.92 16.67 -17.78
N ARG A 66 3.04 16.93 -16.48
CA ARG A 66 3.58 15.97 -15.50
C ARG A 66 2.56 14.89 -15.16
N PHE A 67 1.29 15.27 -15.05
CA PHE A 67 0.20 14.32 -14.80
C PHE A 67 -0.05 13.40 -16.00
N GLU A 68 -0.07 13.95 -17.22
CA GLU A 68 -0.25 13.20 -18.48
C GLU A 68 0.76 12.06 -18.64
N VAL A 69 1.99 12.23 -18.14
CA VAL A 69 3.05 11.21 -18.19
C VAL A 69 2.78 10.01 -17.25
N ILE A 70 2.12 10.24 -16.12
CA ILE A 70 1.90 9.19 -15.10
C ILE A 70 0.49 8.62 -15.14
N GLU A 71 -0.51 9.39 -15.60
CA GLU A 71 -1.93 9.02 -15.58
C GLU A 71 -2.22 7.65 -16.22
N PRO A 72 -1.64 7.27 -17.38
CA PRO A 72 -1.92 5.97 -18.00
C PRO A 72 -1.49 4.76 -17.17
N ARG A 73 -0.59 4.97 -16.18
CA ARG A 73 -0.01 3.92 -15.33
C ARG A 73 -0.45 4.05 -13.87
N LEU A 74 -1.35 4.97 -13.57
CA LEU A 74 -1.88 5.24 -12.25
C LEU A 74 -3.35 4.80 -12.17
N ASN A 75 -3.62 3.79 -11.35
CA ASN A 75 -4.97 3.35 -11.04
C ASN A 75 -5.29 3.73 -9.60
N VAL A 76 -6.33 4.53 -9.37
CA VAL A 76 -6.86 4.78 -8.02
C VAL A 76 -8.23 4.12 -7.94
N ILE A 77 -8.40 3.22 -6.98
CA ILE A 77 -9.59 2.39 -6.86
C ILE A 77 -10.14 2.52 -5.45
N ASP A 78 -11.33 3.09 -5.35
CA ASP A 78 -12.15 2.95 -4.16
C ASP A 78 -12.70 1.53 -4.10
N ILE A 79 -12.27 0.76 -3.11
CA ILE A 79 -12.72 -0.62 -2.86
C ILE A 79 -13.71 -0.69 -1.69
N SER A 80 -14.11 0.44 -1.12
CA SER A 80 -14.99 0.41 0.05
C SER A 80 -16.45 0.19 -0.31
N GLU A 81 -17.18 -0.31 0.67
CA GLU A 81 -18.64 -0.38 0.64
C GLU A 81 -19.23 0.99 1.04
N PRO A 82 -20.48 1.32 0.62
CA PRO A 82 -21.10 2.63 0.86
C PRO A 82 -21.14 3.08 2.34
N ASP A 83 -21.29 2.15 3.29
CA ASP A 83 -21.44 2.42 4.73
C ASP A 83 -20.24 1.91 5.55
N VAL A 84 -19.04 1.96 4.96
CA VAL A 84 -17.85 1.41 5.59
C VAL A 84 -17.49 2.15 6.89
N ASP A 85 -17.32 1.38 7.96
CA ASP A 85 -16.72 1.88 9.20
C ASP A 85 -15.20 1.95 9.01
N LEU A 86 -14.68 3.15 8.74
CA LEU A 86 -13.25 3.36 8.49
C LEU A 86 -12.37 3.15 9.73
N MET A 87 -12.95 2.90 10.91
CA MET A 87 -12.21 2.47 12.09
C MET A 87 -12.03 0.94 12.12
N LYS A 88 -12.64 0.21 11.19
CA LYS A 88 -12.51 -1.24 11.03
C LYS A 88 -11.69 -1.61 9.80
N PRO A 89 -11.12 -2.83 9.77
CA PRO A 89 -10.51 -3.38 8.56
C PRO A 89 -11.44 -3.32 7.34
N LEU A 90 -10.87 -2.96 6.18
CA LEU A 90 -11.58 -3.09 4.92
C LEU A 90 -11.64 -4.56 4.51
N SER A 91 -12.79 -5.21 4.74
CA SER A 91 -13.06 -6.59 4.32
C SER A 91 -12.84 -6.81 2.81
N THR A 92 -12.99 -5.76 2.02
CA THR A 92 -12.85 -5.76 0.56
C THR A 92 -11.40 -5.73 0.07
N PHE A 93 -10.42 -5.43 0.93
CA PHE A 93 -9.01 -5.38 0.53
C PHE A 93 -8.51 -6.72 0.04
N GLY A 94 -8.73 -7.80 0.81
CA GLY A 94 -8.29 -9.15 0.44
C GLY A 94 -8.83 -9.60 -0.91
N PRO A 95 -10.16 -9.54 -1.15
CA PRO A 95 -10.74 -9.82 -2.46
C PRO A 95 -10.18 -8.97 -3.60
N ALA A 96 -9.99 -7.66 -3.40
CA ALA A 96 -9.42 -6.79 -4.42
C ALA A 96 -7.95 -7.16 -4.74
N PHE A 97 -7.15 -7.44 -3.72
CA PHE A 97 -5.77 -7.90 -3.91
C PHE A 97 -5.72 -9.26 -4.60
N ALA A 98 -6.56 -10.23 -4.22
CA ALA A 98 -6.65 -11.54 -4.87
C ALA A 98 -7.00 -11.43 -6.36
N ALA A 99 -7.94 -10.54 -6.70
CA ALA A 99 -8.29 -10.24 -8.08
C ALA A 99 -7.10 -9.68 -8.84
N LEU A 100 -6.38 -8.69 -8.29
CA LEU A 100 -5.19 -8.13 -8.95
C LEU A 100 -4.05 -9.16 -9.07
N TYR A 101 -3.84 -9.99 -8.05
CA TYR A 101 -2.81 -11.04 -8.04
C TYR A 101 -3.06 -12.16 -9.06
N SER A 102 -4.32 -12.42 -9.38
CA SER A 102 -4.71 -13.35 -10.45
C SER A 102 -4.86 -12.67 -11.82
N SER A 103 -4.40 -11.43 -11.98
CA SER A 103 -4.60 -10.60 -13.19
C SER A 103 -6.07 -10.43 -13.59
N GLY A 104 -6.96 -10.60 -12.62
CA GLY A 104 -8.40 -10.39 -12.75
C GLY A 104 -8.77 -8.91 -12.79
N SER A 105 -10.03 -8.63 -12.53
CA SER A 105 -10.60 -7.28 -12.61
C SER A 105 -11.02 -6.74 -11.25
N VAL A 106 -10.87 -5.43 -11.07
CA VAL A 106 -11.38 -4.70 -9.89
C VAL A 106 -12.17 -3.49 -10.35
N THR A 107 -13.38 -3.31 -9.79
CA THR A 107 -14.25 -2.17 -10.06
C THR A 107 -14.13 -1.14 -8.95
N CYS A 108 -13.92 0.12 -9.31
CA CYS A 108 -13.92 1.24 -8.38
C CYS A 108 -15.35 1.58 -7.96
N SER A 109 -15.67 1.48 -6.67
CA SER A 109 -16.99 1.81 -6.12
C SER A 109 -17.41 3.25 -6.42
N THR A 110 -16.46 4.20 -6.40
CA THR A 110 -16.77 5.61 -6.66
C THR A 110 -17.04 5.91 -8.14
N THR A 111 -16.28 5.35 -9.08
CA THR A 111 -16.40 5.70 -10.51
C THR A 111 -17.12 4.67 -11.36
N GLN A 112 -17.37 3.47 -10.81
CA GLN A 112 -17.86 2.29 -11.51
C GLN A 112 -16.94 1.84 -12.67
N LYS A 113 -15.74 2.44 -12.81
CA LYS A 113 -14.75 2.00 -13.78
C LYS A 113 -14.10 0.72 -13.31
N THR A 114 -13.97 -0.23 -14.23
CA THR A 114 -13.31 -1.51 -14.00
C THR A 114 -11.95 -1.50 -14.67
N ILE A 115 -10.92 -1.90 -13.93
CA ILE A 115 -9.61 -2.20 -14.50
C ILE A 115 -9.44 -3.72 -14.57
N SER A 116 -8.70 -4.21 -15.56
CA SER A 116 -8.45 -5.64 -15.76
C SER A 116 -7.16 -5.87 -16.54
N GLY A 117 -6.65 -7.11 -16.53
CA GLY A 117 -5.51 -7.50 -17.36
C GLY A 117 -4.17 -6.88 -16.95
N LEU A 118 -4.07 -6.32 -15.74
CA LEU A 118 -2.79 -5.89 -15.18
C LEU A 118 -1.94 -7.13 -14.84
N PRO A 119 -0.60 -7.05 -14.95
CA PRO A 119 0.25 -8.12 -14.47
C PRO A 119 0.06 -8.30 -12.95
N PRO A 120 0.32 -9.50 -12.39
CA PRO A 120 0.25 -9.71 -10.96
C PRO A 120 1.14 -8.70 -10.21
N PRO A 121 0.72 -8.18 -9.04
CA PRO A 121 1.58 -7.37 -8.20
C PRO A 121 2.90 -8.06 -7.89
N VAL A 122 3.99 -7.31 -8.00
CA VAL A 122 5.34 -7.76 -7.64
C VAL A 122 5.88 -7.06 -6.39
N PHE A 123 5.14 -6.06 -5.87
CA PHE A 123 5.51 -5.29 -4.70
C PHE A 123 4.29 -4.63 -4.07
N ALA A 124 4.28 -4.53 -2.75
CA ALA A 124 3.22 -3.85 -2.01
C ALA A 124 3.82 -2.79 -1.06
N VAL A 125 3.24 -1.58 -1.08
CA VAL A 125 3.55 -0.51 -0.12
C VAL A 125 2.34 -0.31 0.76
N ILE A 126 2.45 -0.75 2.01
CA ILE A 126 1.32 -0.88 2.93
C ILE A 126 1.61 -0.05 4.17
N ASP A 127 0.66 0.78 4.55
CA ASP A 127 0.67 1.48 5.83
C ASP A 127 0.63 0.47 6.98
N PRO A 128 1.58 0.52 7.94
CA PRO A 128 1.65 -0.44 9.04
C PRO A 128 0.43 -0.42 9.97
N PHE A 129 -0.40 0.62 9.95
CA PHE A 129 -1.67 0.64 10.68
C PHE A 129 -2.79 -0.15 9.99
N THR A 130 -2.55 -0.65 8.77
CA THR A 130 -3.48 -1.50 8.01
C THR A 130 -3.04 -2.96 8.05
N VAL A 131 -2.93 -3.56 9.24
CA VAL A 131 -2.44 -4.94 9.44
C VAL A 131 -3.21 -5.95 8.58
N TYR A 132 -4.53 -5.80 8.46
CA TYR A 132 -5.39 -6.63 7.61
C TYR A 132 -4.91 -6.69 6.15
N ALA A 133 -4.34 -5.60 5.63
CA ALA A 133 -3.86 -5.54 4.27
C ALA A 133 -2.56 -6.33 4.12
N SER A 134 -1.64 -6.20 5.09
CA SER A 134 -0.40 -6.98 5.11
C SER A 134 -0.69 -8.47 5.27
N GLU A 135 -1.61 -8.85 6.15
CA GLU A 135 -2.05 -10.22 6.35
C GLU A 135 -2.70 -10.79 5.08
N SER A 136 -3.56 -10.02 4.41
CA SER A 136 -4.17 -10.43 3.15
C SER A 136 -3.13 -10.67 2.06
N VAL A 137 -2.15 -9.77 1.91
CA VAL A 137 -1.05 -9.95 0.95
C VAL A 137 -0.30 -11.24 1.24
N ARG A 138 0.06 -11.49 2.51
CA ARG A 138 0.77 -12.72 2.92
C ARG A 138 -0.06 -13.98 2.72
N ALA A 139 -1.35 -13.95 3.06
CA ALA A 139 -2.24 -15.09 2.87
C ALA A 139 -2.42 -15.48 1.39
N ILE A 140 -2.42 -14.50 0.50
CA ILE A 140 -2.69 -14.70 -0.94
C ILE A 140 -1.41 -15.00 -1.72
N SER A 141 -0.31 -14.33 -1.41
CA SER A 141 0.94 -14.39 -2.19
C SER A 141 2.09 -15.11 -1.48
N GLY A 142 1.94 -15.46 -0.20
CA GLY A 142 3.06 -15.92 0.62
C GLY A 142 4.16 -14.86 0.65
N ASP A 143 5.36 -15.25 0.26
CA ASP A 143 6.54 -14.38 0.22
C ASP A 143 6.85 -13.85 -1.20
N SER A 144 6.03 -14.15 -2.20
CA SER A 144 6.29 -13.72 -3.59
C SER A 144 6.15 -12.22 -3.80
N VAL A 145 5.32 -11.55 -2.99
CA VAL A 145 5.15 -10.09 -3.00
C VAL A 145 5.83 -9.50 -1.76
N PRO A 146 6.96 -8.81 -1.90
CA PRO A 146 7.56 -8.07 -0.80
C PRO A 146 6.64 -6.95 -0.32
N ILE A 147 6.62 -6.71 0.98
CA ILE A 147 5.84 -5.63 1.60
C ILE A 147 6.82 -4.59 2.17
N LEU A 148 6.68 -3.35 1.72
CA LEU A 148 7.29 -2.18 2.34
C LEU A 148 6.29 -1.53 3.29
N ALA A 149 6.63 -1.50 4.58
CA ALA A 149 5.84 -0.77 5.57
C ALA A 149 6.03 0.75 5.42
N TRP A 150 4.97 1.47 5.05
CA TRP A 150 5.01 2.91 4.80
C TRP A 150 4.76 3.71 6.08
N TRP A 151 5.83 3.93 6.86
CA TRP A 151 5.76 4.76 8.05
C TRP A 151 5.82 6.26 7.70
N THR A 152 4.73 6.98 7.94
CA THR A 152 4.56 8.39 7.52
C THR A 152 5.02 9.43 8.53
N SER A 153 5.67 8.99 9.60
CA SER A 153 6.15 9.86 10.67
C SER A 153 7.67 9.73 10.86
N THR A 154 8.22 10.48 11.82
CA THR A 154 9.66 10.45 12.11
C THR A 154 10.08 9.10 12.72
N ALA A 155 11.34 8.73 12.56
CA ALA A 155 11.92 7.58 13.27
C ALA A 155 11.75 7.70 14.80
N GLY A 156 11.82 8.91 15.36
CA GLY A 156 11.57 9.15 16.79
C GLY A 156 10.17 8.73 17.24
N SER A 157 9.15 9.02 16.44
CA SER A 157 7.78 8.56 16.75
C SER A 157 7.62 7.04 16.62
N LEU A 158 8.32 6.41 15.66
CA LEU A 158 8.35 4.96 15.52
C LEU A 158 8.99 4.31 16.75
N PHE A 159 10.17 4.80 17.17
CA PHE A 159 10.82 4.32 18.39
C PHE A 159 9.99 4.60 19.63
N ARG A 160 9.30 5.74 19.69
CA ARG A 160 8.39 6.02 20.80
C ARG A 160 7.24 5.02 20.86
N LEU A 161 6.68 4.60 19.71
CA LEU A 161 5.52 3.71 19.68
C LEU A 161 5.91 2.24 19.82
N LEU A 162 6.91 1.78 19.07
CA LEU A 162 7.27 0.37 18.91
C LEU A 162 8.65 0.03 19.47
N GLY A 163 9.42 1.02 19.91
CA GLY A 163 10.73 0.80 20.50
C GLY A 163 10.64 0.29 21.94
N PRO A 164 11.75 -0.27 22.43
CA PRO A 164 11.82 -0.79 23.79
C PRO A 164 11.78 0.34 24.83
N LEU A 165 11.25 0.06 26.02
CA LEU A 165 11.13 1.04 27.10
C LEU A 165 12.48 1.66 27.48
N ARG A 166 13.55 0.87 27.46
CA ARG A 166 14.92 1.33 27.78
C ARG A 166 15.46 2.42 26.84
N LEU A 167 14.89 2.53 25.63
CA LEU A 167 15.24 3.56 24.64
C LEU A 167 14.19 4.68 24.58
N GLY A 168 13.29 4.76 25.57
CA GLY A 168 12.21 5.76 25.61
C GLY A 168 10.98 5.38 24.79
N GLY A 169 10.87 4.12 24.36
CA GLY A 169 9.69 3.59 23.69
C GLY A 169 8.50 3.39 24.62
N ALA A 170 7.41 2.88 24.05
CA ALA A 170 6.15 2.58 24.73
C ALA A 170 5.60 1.20 24.31
N ALA A 171 6.40 0.41 23.59
CA ALA A 171 6.02 -0.97 23.28
C ALA A 171 5.93 -1.78 24.56
N ASP A 172 5.00 -2.73 24.58
CA ASP A 172 4.93 -3.74 25.62
C ASP A 172 6.28 -4.48 25.68
N PRO A 173 6.94 -4.56 26.84
CA PRO A 173 8.15 -5.36 27.02
C PRO A 173 8.02 -6.81 26.51
N ALA A 174 6.80 -7.38 26.51
CA ALA A 174 6.54 -8.71 25.97
C ALA A 174 6.72 -8.81 24.44
N LEU A 175 6.71 -7.68 23.73
CA LEU A 175 7.01 -7.58 22.29
C LEU A 175 8.50 -7.35 22.02
N GLU A 176 9.34 -7.19 23.05
CA GLU A 176 10.79 -7.18 22.88
C GLU A 176 11.25 -8.59 22.48
N ILE A 177 11.46 -8.78 21.17
CA ILE A 177 12.14 -9.96 20.65
C ILE A 177 13.56 -9.94 21.21
N GLY A 178 13.91 -10.93 22.02
CA GLY A 178 15.20 -10.99 22.69
C GLY A 178 16.35 -11.19 21.70
N GLU A 179 16.90 -10.10 21.16
CA GLU A 179 18.23 -10.12 20.52
C GLU A 179 19.38 -10.30 21.55
N HIS A 180 19.05 -10.38 22.85
CA HIS A 180 20.01 -10.64 23.93
C HIS A 180 19.53 -11.74 24.92
N GLN A 181 19.09 -12.91 24.42
CA GLN A 181 19.28 -14.14 25.20
C GLN A 181 20.69 -14.70 24.97
N GLU A 182 21.72 -13.90 25.23
CA GLU A 182 23.05 -14.47 25.46
C GLU A 182 23.05 -15.16 26.81
N LYS A 183 22.94 -16.49 26.76
CA LYS A 183 23.65 -17.43 27.64
C LYS A 183 23.84 -16.96 29.09
N VAL A 184 22.80 -17.04 29.90
CA VAL A 184 23.00 -17.31 31.33
C VAL A 184 23.19 -18.82 31.46
N PHE A 185 24.41 -19.28 31.16
CA PHE A 185 24.85 -20.58 31.65
C PHE A 185 25.07 -20.46 33.16
N HIS A 186 24.44 -21.40 33.87
CA HIS A 186 24.66 -21.64 35.30
C HIS A 186 26.14 -21.67 35.67
N ALA A 187 26.47 -20.97 36.76
CA ALA A 187 27.53 -21.35 37.69
C ALA A 187 27.01 -21.12 39.11
#